data_AF-A0A951AED9-F1
#
_entry.id   AF-A0A951AED9-F1
#
_cell.length_a   1.000
_cell.length_b   1.000
_cell.length_c   1.000
_cell.angle_alpha   90.00
_cell.angle_beta   90.00
_cell.angle_gamma   90.00
#
_symmetry.space_group_name_H-M   'P 1'
#
loop_
_entity.id
_entity.type
_entity.pdbx_description
1 polymer ?
#
loop_
_entity_poly.entity_id
_entity_poly.type
_entity_poly.pdbx_seq_one_letter_code
_entity_poly.pdbx_strand_id
1 'polypeptide(L)'
;MSWKRAQTHAVSMLENLGIGERLKGKKDLRGKKVIFVDDGSNPYRTMCFTIAAKLAKKRGAEVETVTPGPGEMPHAKVAEVTSQPKPKIQRPINRR
;
A
#
# COMPACT_ATOMS: atom_id res chain seq x y z
N MET A 1 23.31 -6.69 5.84
CA MET A 1 22.47 -5.58 5.31
C MET A 1 21.76 -4.91 6.48
N SER A 2 21.71 -3.56 6.54
CA SER A 2 21.07 -2.86 7.65
C SER A 2 19.58 -2.58 7.38
N TRP A 3 18.74 -2.88 8.37
CA TRP A 3 17.29 -2.59 8.36
C TRP A 3 16.99 -1.13 8.00
N LYS A 4 17.82 -0.19 8.49
CA LYS A 4 17.70 1.24 8.23
C LYS A 4 17.83 1.58 6.74
N ARG A 5 18.71 0.89 6.00
CA ARG A 5 18.89 1.08 4.55
C ARG A 5 17.70 0.54 3.76
N ALA A 6 17.12 -0.59 4.17
CA ALA A 6 15.89 -1.11 3.58
C ALA A 6 14.69 -0.18 3.83
N GLN A 7 14.63 0.44 5.01
CA GLN A 7 13.61 1.44 5.34
C GLN A 7 13.71 2.68 4.46
N THR A 8 14.91 3.23 4.24
CA THR A 8 15.10 4.38 3.34
C THR A 8 14.66 4.07 1.92
N HIS A 9 15.03 2.88 1.39
CA HIS A 9 14.57 2.43 0.07
C HIS A 9 13.05 2.27 0.00
N ALA A 10 12.45 1.67 1.02
CA ALA A 10 11.00 1.49 1.10
C ALA A 10 10.26 2.85 1.09
N VAL A 11 10.77 3.85 1.81
CA VAL A 11 10.21 5.20 1.83
C VAL A 11 10.32 5.87 0.47
N SER A 12 11.52 5.86 -0.14
CA SER A 12 11.73 6.45 -1.46
C SER A 12 10.85 5.79 -2.54
N MET A 13 10.70 4.46 -2.50
CA MET A 13 9.80 3.73 -3.38
C MET A 13 8.34 4.18 -3.20
N LEU A 14 7.87 4.32 -1.96
CA LEU A 14 6.51 4.82 -1.70
C LEU A 14 6.34 6.28 -2.14
N GLU A 15 7.35 7.12 -1.99
CA GLU A 15 7.34 8.50 -2.48
C GLU A 15 7.15 8.57 -3.99
N ASN A 16 7.90 7.75 -4.75
CA ASN A 16 7.77 7.66 -6.21
C ASN A 16 6.37 7.21 -6.65
N LEU A 17 5.68 6.43 -5.81
CA LEU A 17 4.31 5.99 -6.02
C LEU A 17 3.25 7.00 -5.56
N GLY A 18 3.66 8.20 -5.13
CA GLY A 18 2.76 9.22 -4.61
C GLY A 18 2.22 8.92 -3.20
N ILE A 19 2.87 8.01 -2.48
CA ILE A 19 2.54 7.58 -1.10
C ILE A 19 3.50 8.24 -0.06
N GLY A 20 4.21 9.29 -0.47
CA GLY A 20 5.23 9.99 0.33
C GLY A 20 4.73 10.74 1.57
N GLU A 21 5.65 11.19 2.44
CA GLU A 21 5.36 11.99 3.65
C GLU A 21 4.60 13.30 3.40
N ARG A 22 4.52 13.77 2.16
CA ARG A 22 3.71 14.94 1.77
C ARG A 22 2.19 14.73 1.88
N LEU A 23 1.72 13.52 2.15
CA LEU A 23 0.30 13.24 2.41
C LEU A 23 -0.10 13.68 3.82
N LYS A 24 -0.98 14.69 3.89
CA LYS A 24 -1.47 15.37 5.09
C LYS A 24 -2.44 14.51 5.94
N GLY A 25 -1.98 13.38 6.50
CA GLY A 25 -2.78 12.62 7.45
C GLY A 25 -2.44 11.15 7.64
N LYS A 26 -2.80 10.62 8.82
CA LYS A 26 -2.59 9.21 9.21
C LYS A 26 -3.40 8.22 8.35
N LYS A 27 -4.35 8.67 7.52
CA LYS A 27 -5.30 7.80 6.78
C LYS A 27 -5.57 8.27 5.34
N ASP A 28 -4.61 8.93 4.72
CA ASP A 28 -4.79 9.57 3.42
C ASP A 28 -4.85 8.61 2.24
N LEU A 29 -4.48 7.34 2.45
CA LEU A 29 -4.51 6.31 1.42
C LEU A 29 -5.77 5.44 1.47
N ARG A 30 -6.80 5.86 2.20
CA ARG A 30 -8.09 5.18 2.21
C ARG A 30 -8.64 5.06 0.78
N GLY A 31 -8.95 3.85 0.34
CA GLY A 31 -9.40 3.59 -1.03
C GLY A 31 -8.26 3.45 -2.04
N LYS A 32 -7.00 3.35 -1.61
CA LYS A 32 -5.88 2.96 -2.47
C LYS A 32 -5.39 1.57 -2.09
N LYS A 33 -5.11 0.73 -3.08
CA LYS A 33 -4.51 -0.60 -2.92
C LYS A 33 -3.12 -0.58 -3.51
N VAL A 34 -2.12 -0.89 -2.69
CA VAL A 34 -0.73 -1.02 -3.12
C VAL A 34 -0.45 -2.50 -3.38
N ILE A 35 -0.05 -2.82 -4.60
CA ILE A 35 0.31 -4.17 -5.00
C ILE A 35 1.83 -4.24 -5.09
N PHE A 36 2.42 -5.13 -4.30
CA PHE A 36 3.84 -5.45 -4.35
C PHE A 36 4.01 -6.77 -5.10
N VAL A 37 4.66 -6.72 -6.25
CA VAL A 37 5.02 -7.89 -7.05
C VAL A 37 6.41 -8.33 -6.62
N ASP A 38 6.51 -9.46 -5.92
CA ASP A 38 7.78 -9.99 -5.42
C ASP A 38 7.96 -11.47 -5.77
N ASP A 39 9.12 -11.79 -6.34
CA ASP A 39 9.55 -13.16 -6.68
C ASP A 39 10.26 -13.86 -5.52
N GLY A 40 10.58 -13.13 -4.44
CA GLY A 40 11.33 -13.63 -3.29
C GLY A 40 12.80 -13.97 -3.57
N SER A 41 13.31 -13.72 -4.79
CA SER A 41 14.68 -14.07 -5.19
C SER A 41 15.74 -13.20 -4.53
N ASN A 42 15.35 -11.97 -4.16
CA ASN A 42 16.25 -11.00 -3.53
C ASN A 42 15.76 -10.65 -2.10
N PRO A 43 16.44 -11.13 -1.05
CA PRO A 43 16.03 -10.92 0.33
C PRO A 43 16.02 -9.43 0.73
N TYR A 44 16.85 -8.59 0.11
CA TYR A 44 16.82 -7.14 0.34
C TYR A 44 15.54 -6.51 -0.20
N ARG A 45 15.15 -6.89 -1.41
CA ARG A 45 13.95 -6.36 -2.06
C ARG A 45 12.69 -6.80 -1.31
N THR A 46 12.61 -8.08 -0.95
CA THR A 46 11.53 -8.60 -0.12
C THR A 46 11.42 -7.85 1.21
N MET A 47 12.55 -7.52 1.83
CA MET A 47 12.57 -6.68 3.03
C MET A 47 12.05 -5.26 2.77
N CYS A 48 12.46 -4.63 1.67
CA CYS A 48 11.96 -3.29 1.28
C CYS A 48 10.44 -3.30 1.04
N PHE A 49 9.92 -4.28 0.32
CA PHE A 49 8.48 -4.44 0.09
C PHE A 49 7.72 -4.72 1.39
N THR A 50 8.27 -5.53 2.28
CA THR A 50 7.67 -5.80 3.60
C THR A 50 7.58 -4.52 4.45
N ILE A 51 8.62 -3.69 4.45
CA ILE A 51 8.61 -2.41 5.18
C ILE A 51 7.63 -1.44 4.53
N ALA A 52 7.62 -1.33 3.19
CA ALA A 52 6.70 -0.48 2.46
C ALA A 52 5.24 -0.86 2.68
N ALA A 53 4.93 -2.16 2.66
CA ALA A 53 3.61 -2.70 2.99
C ALA A 53 3.15 -2.28 4.39
N LYS A 54 4.03 -2.35 5.39
CA LYS A 54 3.73 -1.91 6.75
C LYS A 54 3.43 -0.40 6.81
N LEU A 55 4.21 0.42 6.10
CA LEU A 55 4.00 1.87 6.06
C LEU A 55 2.70 2.25 5.33
N ALA A 56 2.40 1.60 4.20
CA ALA A 56 1.17 1.82 3.44
C ALA A 56 -0.08 1.41 4.24
N LYS A 57 -0.07 0.24 4.90
CA LYS A 57 -1.16 -0.19 5.80
C LYS A 57 -1.38 0.78 6.95
N LYS A 58 -0.30 1.29 7.57
CA LYS A 58 -0.39 2.30 8.65
C LYS A 58 -1.07 3.58 8.18
N ARG A 59 -0.95 3.93 6.90
CA ARG A 59 -1.56 5.10 6.26
C ARG A 59 -2.96 4.83 5.66
N GLY A 60 -3.52 3.65 5.91
CA GLY A 60 -4.88 3.29 5.52
C GLY A 60 -5.02 2.74 4.10
N ALA A 61 -3.92 2.41 3.41
CA ALA A 61 -3.97 1.70 2.14
C ALA A 61 -4.28 0.22 2.36
N GLU A 62 -4.99 -0.38 1.41
CA GLU A 62 -4.99 -1.83 1.25
C GLU A 62 -3.65 -2.25 0.64
N VAL A 63 -3.15 -3.42 1.04
CA VAL A 63 -1.88 -3.92 0.51
C VAL A 63 -2.02 -5.37 0.15
N GLU A 64 -1.56 -5.71 -1.04
CA GLU A 64 -1.52 -7.05 -1.58
C GLU A 64 -0.10 -7.34 -2.05
N THR A 65 0.37 -8.56 -1.77
CA THR A 65 1.64 -9.06 -2.28
C THR A 65 1.33 -10.19 -3.24
N VAL A 66 1.84 -10.11 -4.46
CA VAL A 66 1.62 -11.12 -5.50
C VAL A 66 2.96 -11.61 -6.04
N THR A 67 2.99 -12.84 -6.51
CA THR A 67 4.13 -13.38 -7.25
C THR A 67 4.07 -12.87 -8.69
N PRO A 68 5.19 -12.43 -9.28
CA PRO A 68 5.23 -12.00 -10.67
C PRO A 68 4.79 -13.11 -11.62
N GLY A 69 4.10 -12.72 -12.69
CA GLY A 69 3.85 -13.60 -13.83
C GLY A 69 5.12 -13.93 -14.62
N PRO A 70 5.05 -14.90 -15.55
CA PRO A 70 6.19 -15.26 -16.38
C PRO A 70 6.67 -14.05 -17.21
N GLY A 71 7.91 -13.61 -16.97
CA GLY A 71 8.53 -12.44 -17.60
C GLY A 71 8.27 -11.09 -16.91
N GLU A 72 7.47 -11.06 -15.85
CA GLU A 72 7.19 -9.84 -15.09
C GLU A 72 8.32 -9.55 -14.09
N MET A 73 8.91 -8.35 -14.17
CA MET A 73 9.93 -7.96 -13.19
C MET A 73 9.26 -7.53 -11.87
N PRO A 74 9.88 -7.83 -10.71
CA PRO A 74 9.37 -7.39 -9.41
C PRO A 74 9.28 -5.87 -9.30
N HIS A 75 8.10 -5.36 -8.97
CA HIS A 75 7.80 -3.94 -8.90
C HIS A 75 6.66 -3.65 -7.91
N ALA A 76 6.41 -2.37 -7.65
CA ALA A 76 5.31 -1.93 -6.83
C ALA A 76 4.39 -1.02 -7.66
N LYS A 77 3.07 -1.19 -7.50
CA LYS A 77 2.06 -0.37 -8.19
C LYS A 77 0.93 0.02 -7.25
N VAL A 78 0.27 1.13 -7.54
CA VAL A 78 -0.90 1.60 -6.79
C VAL A 78 -2.11 1.50 -7.69
N ALA A 79 -3.09 0.71 -7.26
CA ALA A 79 -4.42 0.67 -7.84
C ALA A 79 -5.34 1.55 -7.00
N GLU A 80 -6.14 2.39 -7.64
CA GLU A 80 -7.26 3.03 -6.97
C GLU A 80 -8.32 1.96 -6.72
N VAL A 81 -8.62 1.71 -5.44
CA VAL A 81 -9.80 0.93 -5.07
C VAL A 81 -10.94 1.89 -5.24
N THR A 82 -11.68 1.75 -6.34
CA THR A 82 -13.03 2.31 -6.43
C THR A 82 -13.81 1.71 -5.26
N SER A 83 -13.86 2.44 -4.16
CA SER A 83 -14.64 2.05 -3.00
C SER A 83 -16.07 1.95 -3.50
N GLN A 84 -16.58 0.73 -3.67
CA GLN A 84 -18.00 0.53 -3.85
C GLN A 84 -18.71 1.32 -2.74
N PRO A 85 -19.63 2.22 -3.07
CA PRO A 85 -20.28 3.05 -2.08
C PRO A 85 -20.96 2.11 -1.09
N LYS A 86 -20.48 2.11 0.17
CA LYS A 86 -21.15 1.38 1.25
C LYS A 86 -22.60 1.86 1.26
N PRO A 87 -23.60 0.96 1.09
CA PRO A 87 -24.99 1.38 1.11
C PRO A 87 -25.23 2.07 2.46
N LYS A 88 -25.60 3.36 2.40
CA LYS A 88 -26.05 4.10 3.57
C LYS A 88 -27.31 3.39 4.05
N ILE A 89 -27.19 2.56 5.08
CA ILE A 89 -28.34 2.03 5.81
C ILE A 89 -29.02 3.25 6.44
N GLN A 90 -30.03 3.80 5.75
CA GLN A 90 -30.92 4.81 6.29
C GLN A 90 -31.70 4.14 7.42
N ARG A 91 -31.26 4.36 8.66
CA ARG A 91 -32.11 4.05 9.82
C ARG A 91 -33.25 5.06 9.80
N PRO A 92 -34.53 4.63 9.80
CA PRO A 92 -35.64 5.55 9.88
C PRO A 92 -35.54 6.31 11.21
N ILE A 93 -35.46 7.64 11.11
CA ILE A 93 -35.64 8.53 12.25
C ILE A 93 -37.10 8.36 12.69
N ASN A 94 -37.30 7.60 13.77
CA ASN A 94 -38.57 7.59 14.48
C ASN A 94 -38.54 8.81 15.42
N ARG A 95 -39.13 9.92 14.97
CA ARG A 95 -39.51 11.01 15.87
C ARG A 95 -40.81 10.58 16.56
N ARG A 96 -40.75 10.37 17.87
CA ARG A 96 -41.89 10.47 18.79
C ARG A 96 -41.50 11.42 19.90
#